data_AF-D3NZR3-F1
#
_entry.id   AF-D3NZR3-F1
#
_cell.length_a   1.000
_cell.length_b   1.000
_cell.length_c   1.000
_cell.angle_alpha   90.00
_cell.angle_beta   90.00
_cell.angle_gamma   90.00
#
_symmetry.space_group_name_H-M   'P 1'
#
loop_
_entity.id
_entity.type
_entity.pdbx_description
1 polymer ?
#
loop_
_entity_poly.entity_id
_entity_poly.type
_entity_poly.pdbx_seq_one_letter_code
_entity_poly.pdbx_strand_id
1 'polypeptide(L)'
;MTADAADSSRSQRIRHFLENMDAAILEANCEVIGRELPSLNRDSFLRMAVRVAELRADYIRAGLKMADSRHPSPSAVGELAQLRAAYEQMLAVYEAAERVIERGYAKLG
;
A
#
# COMPACT_ATOMS: atom_id res chain seq x y z
N MET A 1 13.79 -21.71 43.02
CA MET A 1 13.44 -21.47 41.59
C MET A 1 14.27 -20.28 41.14
N THR A 2 15.19 -20.48 40.19
CA THR A 2 16.18 -19.47 39.78
C THR A 2 15.54 -18.39 38.91
N ALA A 3 16.08 -17.17 38.93
CA ALA A 3 15.58 -16.02 38.17
C ALA A 3 15.46 -16.31 36.65
N ASP A 4 16.35 -17.14 36.10
CA ASP A 4 16.32 -17.58 34.69
C ASP A 4 15.05 -18.36 34.30
N ALA A 5 14.51 -19.20 35.20
CA ALA A 5 13.30 -19.96 34.92
C ALA A 5 12.06 -19.05 34.88
N ALA A 6 12.03 -18.01 35.72
CA ALA A 6 10.96 -17.01 35.74
C ALA A 6 11.00 -16.13 34.48
N ASP A 7 12.18 -15.72 34.03
CA ASP A 7 12.36 -14.91 32.82
C ASP A 7 12.02 -15.68 31.53
N SER A 8 12.41 -16.94 31.46
CA SER A 8 12.01 -17.86 30.38
C SER A 8 10.48 -18.03 30.30
N SER A 9 9.81 -18.23 31.45
CA SER A 9 8.34 -18.36 31.51
C SER A 9 7.60 -17.08 31.11
N ARG A 10 8.19 -15.91 31.38
CA ARG A 10 7.64 -14.61 30.98
C ARG A 10 7.77 -14.43 29.47
N SER A 11 8.94 -14.75 28.92
CA SER A 11 9.20 -14.69 27.48
C SER A 11 8.28 -15.60 26.68
N GLN A 12 8.01 -16.82 27.18
CA GLN A 12 7.07 -17.75 26.54
C GLN A 12 5.63 -17.24 26.56
N ARG A 13 5.16 -16.65 27.66
CA ARG A 13 3.82 -16.05 27.76
C ARG A 13 3.65 -14.86 26.81
N ILE A 14 4.65 -13.99 26.70
CA ILE A 14 4.63 -12.87 25.76
C ILE A 14 4.57 -13.38 24.32
N ARG A 15 5.38 -14.40 23.97
CA ARG A 15 5.36 -14.99 22.63
C ARG A 15 3.99 -15.57 22.27
N HIS A 16 3.41 -16.36 23.15
CA HIS A 16 2.07 -16.92 22.93
C HIS A 16 0.99 -15.85 22.80
N PHE A 17 1.07 -14.78 23.61
CA PHE A 17 0.16 -13.64 23.48
C PHE A 17 0.30 -12.94 22.11
N LEU A 18 1.52 -12.71 21.64
CA LEU A 18 1.77 -12.13 20.31
C LEU A 18 1.28 -13.03 19.18
N GLU A 19 1.51 -14.34 19.26
CA GLU A 19 0.99 -15.32 18.28
C GLU A 19 -0.55 -15.31 18.23
N ASN A 20 -1.21 -15.26 19.39
CA ASN A 20 -2.67 -15.17 19.45
C ASN A 20 -3.18 -13.83 18.91
N MET A 21 -2.44 -12.73 19.12
CA MET A 21 -2.75 -11.44 18.54
C MET A 21 -2.62 -11.44 17.02
N ASP A 22 -1.59 -12.06 16.45
CA ASP A 22 -1.39 -12.13 15.00
C ASP A 22 -2.58 -12.81 14.31
N ALA A 23 -3.09 -13.90 14.88
CA ALA A 23 -4.28 -14.58 14.38
C ALA A 23 -5.53 -13.69 14.47
N ALA A 24 -5.74 -13.01 15.61
CA ALA A 24 -6.87 -12.10 15.80
C ALA A 24 -6.80 -10.88 14.86
N ILE A 25 -5.60 -10.35 14.59
CA ILE A 25 -5.38 -9.24 13.65
C ILE A 25 -5.68 -9.69 12.22
N LEU A 26 -5.27 -10.90 11.82
CA LEU A 26 -5.59 -11.45 10.51
C LEU A 26 -7.10 -11.59 10.34
N GLU A 27 -7.81 -12.17 11.31
CA GLU A 27 -9.26 -12.32 11.28
C GLU A 27 -9.98 -10.96 11.17
N ALA A 28 -9.61 -10.00 12.01
CA ALA A 28 -10.17 -8.65 11.99
C ALA A 28 -9.93 -7.93 10.66
N ASN A 29 -8.71 -8.05 10.10
CA ASN A 29 -8.40 -7.46 8.80
C ASN A 29 -9.18 -8.11 7.66
N CYS A 30 -9.32 -9.44 7.65
CA CYS A 30 -10.15 -10.14 6.67
C CYS A 30 -11.62 -9.68 6.74
N GLU A 31 -12.18 -9.55 7.95
CA GLU A 31 -13.57 -9.12 8.13
C GLU A 31 -13.77 -7.68 7.64
N VAL A 32 -12.94 -6.75 8.11
CA VAL A 32 -13.06 -5.32 7.76
C VAL A 32 -12.80 -5.11 6.28
N ILE A 33 -11.70 -5.63 5.73
CA ILE A 33 -11.38 -5.46 4.30
C ILE A 33 -12.44 -6.13 3.41
N GLY A 34 -12.87 -7.35 3.75
CA GLY A 34 -13.90 -8.04 2.97
C GLY A 34 -15.23 -7.28 2.95
N ARG A 35 -15.60 -6.62 4.05
CA ARG A 35 -16.82 -5.80 4.16
C ARG A 35 -16.69 -4.45 3.46
N GLU A 36 -15.60 -3.72 3.71
CA GLU A 36 -15.44 -2.34 3.22
C GLU A 36 -14.97 -2.28 1.77
N LEU A 37 -14.24 -3.30 1.29
CA LEU A 37 -13.68 -3.37 -0.07
C LEU A 37 -14.18 -4.61 -0.83
N PRO A 38 -15.51 -4.81 -0.97
CA PRO A 38 -16.07 -6.03 -1.58
C PRO A 38 -15.71 -6.18 -3.06
N SER A 39 -15.32 -5.08 -3.72
CA SER A 39 -14.88 -5.08 -5.11
C SER A 39 -13.38 -5.29 -5.29
N LEU A 40 -12.59 -5.46 -4.23
CA LEU A 40 -11.15 -5.75 -4.34
C LEU A 40 -10.96 -7.19 -4.83
N ASN A 41 -10.69 -7.31 -6.13
CA ASN A 41 -10.52 -8.56 -6.86
C ASN A 41 -9.45 -8.38 -7.93
N ARG A 42 -9.15 -9.44 -8.68
CA ARG A 42 -8.12 -9.42 -9.74
C ARG A 42 -8.35 -8.27 -10.74
N ASP A 43 -9.58 -8.08 -11.18
CA ASP A 43 -9.90 -7.10 -12.23
C ASP A 43 -9.81 -5.66 -11.72
N SER A 44 -10.29 -5.38 -10.51
CA SER A 44 -10.15 -4.05 -9.92
C SER A 44 -8.69 -3.72 -9.59
N PHE A 45 -7.92 -4.70 -9.14
CA PHE A 45 -6.49 -4.55 -8.89
C PHE A 45 -5.72 -4.26 -10.20
N LEU A 46 -6.05 -4.98 -11.29
CA LEU A 46 -5.46 -4.71 -12.60
C LEU A 46 -5.83 -3.31 -13.10
N ARG A 47 -7.09 -2.87 -12.95
CA ARG A 47 -7.50 -1.50 -13.31
C ARG A 47 -6.71 -0.43 -12.54
N MET A 48 -6.41 -0.68 -11.27
CA MET A 48 -5.58 0.21 -10.45
C MET A 48 -4.15 0.27 -10.98
N ALA A 49 -3.54 -0.88 -11.31
CA ALA A 49 -2.21 -0.93 -11.91
C ALA A 49 -2.13 -0.16 -13.25
N VAL A 50 -3.14 -0.33 -14.11
CA VAL A 50 -3.27 0.44 -15.37
C VAL A 50 -3.35 1.94 -15.08
N ARG A 51 -4.15 2.36 -14.10
CA ARG A 51 -4.29 3.78 -13.76
C ARG A 51 -2.99 4.39 -13.22
N VAL A 52 -2.23 3.64 -12.43
CA VAL A 52 -0.88 4.05 -11.99
C VAL A 52 0.04 4.23 -13.20
N ALA A 53 0.01 3.31 -14.16
CA ALA A 53 0.84 3.38 -15.36
C ALA A 53 0.49 4.59 -16.24
N GLU A 54 -0.79 4.91 -16.40
CA GLU A 54 -1.25 6.08 -17.15
C GLU A 54 -0.80 7.39 -16.47
N LEU A 55 -1.01 7.54 -15.17
CA LEU A 55 -0.56 8.73 -14.42
C LEU A 55 0.96 8.90 -14.47
N ARG A 56 1.71 7.79 -14.40
CA ARG A 56 3.16 7.79 -14.60
C ARG A 56 3.53 8.28 -15.99
N ALA A 57 2.83 7.82 -17.02
CA ALA A 57 3.06 8.22 -18.40
C ALA A 57 2.78 9.72 -18.60
N ASP A 58 1.73 10.26 -17.99
CA ASP A 58 1.40 11.68 -18.07
C ASP A 58 2.44 12.56 -17.37
N TYR A 59 2.88 12.16 -16.17
CA TYR A 59 3.97 12.84 -15.46
C TYR A 59 5.28 12.84 -16.28
N ILE A 60 5.68 11.68 -16.84
CA ILE A 60 6.88 11.58 -17.67
C ILE A 60 6.74 12.43 -18.93
N ARG A 61 5.59 12.39 -19.60
CA ARG A 61 5.30 13.18 -20.80
C ARG A 61 5.44 14.68 -20.53
N ALA A 62 4.87 15.16 -19.41
CA ALA A 62 5.00 16.56 -19.00
C ALA A 62 6.45 16.91 -18.67
N GLY A 63 7.18 16.03 -17.99
CA GLY A 63 8.61 16.20 -17.69
C GLY A 63 9.47 16.32 -18.95
N LEU A 64 9.23 15.47 -19.97
CA LEU A 64 9.91 15.53 -21.26
C LEU A 64 9.63 16.86 -21.97
N LYS A 65 8.37 17.29 -22.05
CA LYS A 65 7.99 18.58 -22.64
C LYS A 65 8.63 19.76 -21.91
N MET A 66 8.72 19.69 -20.58
CA MET A 66 9.34 20.75 -19.77
C MET A 66 10.86 20.83 -20.00
N ALA A 67 11.52 19.70 -20.27
CA ALA A 67 12.96 19.63 -20.54
C ALA A 67 13.37 20.36 -21.83
N ASP A 68 12.45 20.57 -22.78
CA ASP A 68 12.68 21.34 -24.00
C ASP A 68 12.86 22.85 -23.73
N SER A 69 12.53 23.34 -22.53
CA SER A 69 12.66 24.74 -22.13
C SER A 69 13.75 24.94 -21.08
N ARG A 70 14.68 25.87 -21.34
CA ARG A 70 15.73 26.26 -20.38
C ARG A 70 15.16 26.94 -19.12
N HIS A 71 14.03 27.60 -19.24
CA HIS A 71 13.35 28.32 -18.16
C HIS A 71 11.84 28.05 -18.23
N PRO A 72 11.37 26.91 -17.68
CA PRO A 72 9.96 26.58 -17.68
C PRO A 72 9.15 27.63 -16.91
N SER A 73 7.94 27.91 -17.37
CA SER A 73 7.05 28.85 -16.69
C SER A 73 6.63 28.31 -15.32
N PRO A 74 6.28 29.18 -14.35
CA PRO A 74 5.72 28.75 -13.08
C PRO A 74 4.49 27.85 -13.23
N SER A 75 3.67 28.09 -14.26
CA SER A 75 2.52 27.24 -14.58
C SER A 75 2.91 25.81 -14.97
N ALA A 76 3.94 25.64 -15.80
CA ALA A 76 4.42 24.33 -16.23
C ALA A 76 5.02 23.54 -15.04
N VAL A 77 5.75 24.24 -14.15
CA VAL A 77 6.26 23.63 -12.91
C VAL A 77 5.10 23.20 -12.00
N GLY A 78 4.06 24.04 -11.88
CA GLY A 78 2.86 23.73 -11.11
C GLY A 78 2.09 22.51 -11.64
N GLU A 79 1.89 22.43 -12.96
CA GLU A 79 1.26 21.28 -13.64
C GLU A 79 2.05 19.99 -13.37
N LEU A 80 3.38 20.04 -13.51
CA LEU A 80 4.23 18.89 -13.25
C LEU A 80 4.13 18.42 -11.79
N ALA A 81 4.08 19.33 -10.83
CA ALA A 81 3.92 18.99 -9.41
C ALA A 81 2.57 18.31 -9.14
N GLN A 82 1.49 18.76 -9.78
CA GLN A 82 0.17 18.13 -9.67
C GLN A 82 0.16 16.72 -10.25
N LEU A 83 0.75 16.53 -11.44
CA LEU A 83 0.87 15.21 -12.08
C LEU A 83 1.69 14.25 -11.23
N ARG A 84 2.80 14.73 -10.66
CA ARG A 84 3.62 13.95 -9.73
C ARG A 84 2.82 13.51 -8.51
N ALA A 85 2.11 14.43 -7.85
CA ALA A 85 1.33 14.12 -6.67
C ALA A 85 0.24 13.09 -6.96
N ALA A 86 -0.49 13.23 -8.07
CA ALA A 86 -1.51 12.26 -8.48
C ALA A 86 -0.91 10.87 -8.72
N TYR A 87 0.22 10.79 -9.43
CA TYR A 87 0.93 9.54 -9.67
C TYR A 87 1.41 8.88 -8.36
N GLU A 88 2.10 9.63 -7.49
CA GLU A 88 2.66 9.10 -6.23
C GLU A 88 1.55 8.65 -5.27
N GLN A 89 0.44 9.39 -5.19
CA GLN A 89 -0.70 9.00 -4.37
C GLN A 89 -1.35 7.71 -4.87
N MET A 90 -1.57 7.59 -6.18
CA MET A 90 -2.18 6.38 -6.74
C MET A 90 -1.26 5.16 -6.62
N LEU A 91 0.07 5.35 -6.75
CA LEU A 91 1.05 4.31 -6.50
C LEU A 91 1.01 3.83 -5.04
N ALA A 92 0.96 4.76 -4.08
CA ALA A 92 0.87 4.42 -2.66
C ALA A 92 -0.41 3.63 -2.32
N VAL A 93 -1.53 3.96 -2.96
CA VAL A 93 -2.79 3.19 -2.84
C VAL A 93 -2.63 1.78 -3.42
N TYR A 94 -1.99 1.65 -4.59
CA TYR A 94 -1.71 0.35 -5.19
C TYR A 94 -0.84 -0.53 -4.28
N GLU A 95 0.25 0.00 -3.73
CA GLU A 95 1.14 -0.71 -2.80
C GLU A 95 0.42 -1.10 -1.50
N ALA A 96 -0.47 -0.25 -0.99
CA ALA A 96 -1.29 -0.58 0.16
C ALA A 96 -2.23 -1.76 -0.13
N ALA A 97 -2.84 -1.79 -1.32
CA ALA A 97 -3.71 -2.90 -1.75
C ALA A 97 -2.93 -4.19 -2.06
N GLU A 98 -1.70 -4.08 -2.60
CA GLU A 98 -0.81 -5.22 -2.78
C GLU A 98 -0.52 -5.89 -1.44
N ARG A 99 -0.21 -5.10 -0.40
CA ARG A 99 0.00 -5.64 0.96
C ARG A 99 -1.22 -6.34 1.53
N VAL A 100 -2.43 -5.89 1.21
CA VAL A 100 -3.68 -6.58 1.62
C VAL A 100 -3.74 -7.99 1.01
N ILE A 101 -3.36 -8.13 -0.26
CA ILE A 101 -3.31 -9.41 -0.98
C ILE A 101 -2.19 -10.30 -0.43
N GLU A 102 -0.98 -9.78 -0.29
CA GLU A 102 0.18 -10.53 0.23
C GLU A 102 -0.06 -11.08 1.63
N ARG A 103 -0.80 -10.35 2.46
CA ARG A 103 -1.18 -10.76 3.82
C ARG A 103 -2.38 -11.69 3.87
N GLY A 104 -3.01 -11.99 2.73
CA GLY A 104 -4.16 -12.88 2.64
C GLY A 104 -5.46 -12.28 3.17
N TYR A 105 -5.55 -10.95 3.30
CA TYR A 105 -6.74 -10.27 3.82
C TYR A 105 -7.90 -10.23 2.82
N ALA A 106 -7.61 -10.42 1.54
CA ALA A 106 -8.60 -10.54 0.48
C ALA A 106 -8.43 -11.88 -0.24
N LYS A 107 -9.56 -12.54 -0.54
CA LYS A 107 -9.57 -13.73 -1.40
C LYS A 107 -9.63 -13.28 -2.86
N LEU A 108 -8.56 -13.52 -3.61
CA LEU A 108 -8.57 -13.37 -5.06
C LEU A 108 -9.27 -14.58 -5.71
N GLY A 109 -10.60 -14.63 -5.57
CA GLY A 109 -11.49 -15.55 -6.29
C GLY A 109 -11.85 -15.00 -7.66
#